data_AF-A0A950II48-F1
#
_entry.id   AF-A0A950II48-F1
#
_cell.length_a   1.000
_cell.length_b   1.000
_cell.length_c   1.000
_cell.angle_alpha   90.00
_cell.angle_beta   90.00
_cell.angle_gamma   90.00
#
_symmetry.space_group_name_H-M   'P 1'
#
loop_
_entity.id
_entity.type
_entity.pdbx_description
1 polymer ?
#
loop_
_entity_poly.entity_id
_entity_poly.type
_entity_poly.pdbx_seq_one_letter_code
_entity_poly.pdbx_strand_id
1 'polypeptide(L)'
;DADRGDFEPNAERTWDRSVRADLARDPLLLAAVARVVSIDGGVVLLESGGGFSVSQVLRDFADGDAHTHPPIELVVLDVGGKYVRASVTGAGTPHVGDYVEAAPPAPVKK
;
A
#
# COMPACT_ATOMS: atom_id res chain seq x y z
N ASP A 1 -37.49 51.05 12.26
CA ASP A 1 -37.46 49.60 12.08
C ASP A 1 -36.13 49.04 12.53
N ALA A 2 -36.16 48.45 13.71
CA ALA A 2 -35.05 47.78 14.39
C ALA A 2 -35.21 46.25 14.25
N ASP A 3 -34.12 45.54 14.54
CA ASP A 3 -33.93 44.07 14.58
C ASP A 3 -33.83 43.38 13.22
N ARG A 4 -32.65 43.12 12.66
CA ARG A 4 -31.48 42.36 13.16
C ARG A 4 -31.80 40.91 13.50
N GLY A 5 -31.36 40.01 12.61
CA GLY A 5 -31.00 38.63 12.94
C GLY A 5 -31.99 37.58 12.45
N ASP A 6 -31.72 37.01 11.27
CA ASP A 6 -32.16 35.63 11.02
C ASP A 6 -31.32 34.89 9.97
N PHE A 7 -30.00 34.94 10.09
CA PHE A 7 -29.13 34.04 9.34
C PHE A 7 -27.93 33.64 10.18
N GLU A 8 -28.09 32.54 10.92
CA GLU A 8 -27.04 31.57 11.25
C GLU A 8 -27.72 30.30 11.78
N PRO A 9 -27.10 29.09 11.76
CA PRO A 9 -25.92 28.63 11.02
C PRO A 9 -26.12 27.18 10.48
N ASN A 10 -25.04 26.47 10.13
CA ASN A 10 -24.93 25.01 9.96
C ASN A 10 -25.17 24.41 8.57
N ALA A 11 -24.37 24.80 7.58
CA ALA A 11 -23.99 23.88 6.50
C ALA A 11 -22.64 23.17 6.75
N GLU A 12 -21.96 23.44 7.89
CA GLU A 12 -20.67 22.81 8.24
C GLU A 12 -20.82 21.54 9.09
N ARG A 13 -22.05 21.10 9.39
CA ARG A 13 -22.34 20.07 10.41
C ARG A 13 -22.77 18.71 9.85
N THR A 14 -22.36 18.37 8.63
CA THR A 14 -22.74 17.10 7.98
C THR A 14 -21.57 16.21 7.58
N TRP A 15 -20.32 16.68 7.66
CA TRP A 15 -19.14 15.83 7.42
C TRP A 15 -18.68 15.08 8.68
N ASP A 16 -19.09 15.53 9.86
CA ASP A 16 -18.51 15.09 11.13
C ASP A 16 -19.22 13.88 11.79
N ARG A 17 -20.03 13.13 11.03
CA ARG A 17 -20.91 12.11 11.65
C ARG A 17 -21.00 10.72 11.01
N SER A 18 -20.01 10.35 10.19
CA SER A 18 -19.93 8.97 9.68
C SER A 18 -18.53 8.35 9.70
N VAL A 19 -17.57 8.91 10.43
CA VAL A 19 -16.39 8.12 10.83
C VAL A 19 -16.81 7.33 12.06
N ARG A 20 -17.23 6.09 11.83
CA ARG A 20 -17.49 5.08 12.87
C ARG A 20 -16.39 5.16 13.94
N ALA A 21 -16.75 5.37 15.20
CA ALA A 21 -15.80 5.48 16.32
C ALA A 21 -14.93 4.22 16.49
N ASP A 22 -15.35 3.12 15.88
CA ASP A 22 -14.69 1.83 15.75
C ASP A 22 -13.52 1.83 14.75
N LEU A 23 -13.47 2.74 13.77
CA LEU A 23 -12.30 2.91 12.87
C LEU A 23 -11.07 3.46 13.60
N ALA A 24 -11.24 4.07 14.77
CA ALA A 24 -10.13 4.57 15.58
C ALA A 24 -9.43 3.48 16.42
N ARG A 25 -10.01 2.26 16.49
CA ARG A 25 -9.52 1.17 17.35
C ARG A 25 -8.96 -0.01 16.59
N ASP A 26 -9.34 -0.21 15.34
CA ASP A 26 -8.57 -1.08 14.48
C ASP A 26 -7.35 -0.26 14.02
N PRO A 27 -6.11 -0.70 14.30
CA PRO A 27 -4.98 -0.11 13.61
C PRO A 27 -5.33 -0.24 12.14
N LEU A 28 -5.39 0.89 11.43
CA LEU A 28 -5.39 0.87 9.98
C LEU A 28 -4.16 0.02 9.62
N LEU A 29 -4.39 -1.24 9.29
CA LEU A 29 -3.40 -2.12 8.70
C LEU A 29 -3.21 -1.53 7.31
N LEU A 30 -2.48 -0.41 7.26
CA LEU A 30 -1.92 0.10 6.04
C LEU A 30 -1.20 -1.09 5.46
N ALA A 31 -1.68 -1.57 4.30
CA ALA A 31 -1.05 -2.66 3.60
C ALA A 31 0.45 -2.37 3.58
N ALA A 32 1.27 -3.33 4.01
CA ALA A 32 2.70 -3.12 4.07
C ALA A 32 3.17 -2.81 2.64
N VAL A 33 3.54 -1.55 2.40
CA VAL A 33 4.14 -1.10 1.15
C VAL A 33 5.65 -1.05 1.36
N ALA A 34 6.39 -1.70 0.48
CA ALA A 34 7.83 -1.62 0.37
C ALA A 34 8.27 -0.75 -0.80
N ARG A 35 9.53 -0.34 -0.78
CA ARG A 35 10.21 0.35 -1.88
C ARG A 35 11.32 -0.50 -2.43
N VAL A 36 11.45 -0.57 -3.76
CA VAL A 36 12.62 -1.17 -4.40
C VAL A 36 13.84 -0.28 -4.18
N VAL A 37 14.88 -0.80 -3.56
CA VAL A 37 16.12 -0.05 -3.27
C VAL A 37 17.30 -0.47 -4.13
N SER A 38 17.33 -1.71 -4.61
CA SER A 38 18.34 -2.18 -5.56
C SER A 38 17.87 -3.41 -6.33
N ILE A 39 18.44 -3.62 -7.51
CA ILE A 39 18.17 -4.80 -8.36
C ILE A 39 19.52 -5.35 -8.83
N ASP A 40 19.75 -6.63 -8.60
CA ASP A 40 20.97 -7.33 -9.01
C ASP A 40 20.65 -8.75 -9.50
N GLY A 41 21.01 -9.07 -10.75
CA GLY A 41 20.84 -10.42 -11.30
C GLY A 41 19.42 -10.99 -11.24
N GLY A 42 18.38 -10.16 -11.30
CA GLY A 42 16.96 -10.58 -11.17
C GLY A 42 16.48 -10.72 -9.72
N VAL A 43 17.35 -10.49 -8.74
CA VAL A 43 17.00 -10.35 -7.33
C VAL A 43 16.72 -8.87 -7.04
N VAL A 44 15.57 -8.63 -6.44
CA VAL A 44 15.10 -7.31 -6.02
C VAL A 44 15.28 -7.20 -4.51
N LEU A 45 15.94 -6.13 -4.07
CA LEU A 45 16.01 -5.77 -2.66
C LEU A 45 14.98 -4.70 -2.38
N LEU A 46 14.14 -4.96 -1.38
CA LEU A 46 13.07 -4.08 -0.95
C LEU A 46 13.36 -3.57 0.46
N GLU A 47 13.05 -2.30 0.72
CA GLU A 47 12.97 -1.73 2.06
C GLU A 47 11.49 -1.70 2.49
N SER A 48 11.18 -2.27 3.65
CA SER A 48 9.83 -2.38 4.19
C SER A 48 9.79 -2.05 5.68
N GLY A 49 8.65 -1.54 6.15
CA GLY A 49 8.33 -1.43 7.57
C GLY A 49 8.03 -2.78 8.25
N GLY A 50 8.01 -3.89 7.51
CA GLY A 50 7.75 -5.24 7.98
C GLY A 50 6.50 -5.86 7.35
N GLY A 51 6.08 -7.03 7.85
CA GLY A 51 4.82 -7.67 7.43
C GLY A 51 4.89 -8.60 6.21
N PHE A 52 6.11 -8.88 5.71
CA PHE A 52 6.31 -9.87 4.65
C PHE A 52 6.88 -11.19 5.20
N SER A 53 6.52 -12.30 4.56
CA SER A 53 7.01 -13.64 4.90
C SER A 53 7.71 -14.31 3.72
N VAL A 54 8.63 -15.23 4.01
CA VAL A 54 9.31 -16.05 2.99
C VAL A 54 8.27 -16.81 2.15
N SER A 55 8.53 -16.92 0.84
CA SER A 55 7.64 -17.52 -0.17
C SER A 55 6.33 -16.78 -0.43
N GLN A 56 6.11 -15.61 0.19
CA GLN A 56 4.97 -14.76 -0.14
C GLN A 56 5.12 -14.18 -1.55
N VAL A 57 4.00 -14.08 -2.27
CA VAL A 57 3.94 -13.35 -3.54
C VAL A 57 3.66 -11.88 -3.26
N LEU A 58 4.49 -11.02 -3.84
CA LEU A 58 4.32 -9.57 -3.84
C LEU A 58 4.00 -9.10 -5.26
N ARG A 59 3.46 -7.90 -5.36
CA ARG A 59 3.27 -7.20 -6.62
C ARG A 59 3.94 -5.83 -6.55
N ASP A 60 4.80 -5.57 -7.51
CA ASP A 60 5.22 -4.23 -7.87
C ASP A 60 4.12 -3.60 -8.73
N PHE A 61 3.54 -2.47 -8.29
CA PHE A 61 2.30 -1.93 -8.86
C PHE A 61 2.38 -0.46 -9.29
N ALA A 62 3.39 0.28 -8.85
CA ALA A 62 3.54 1.69 -9.17
C ALA A 62 4.99 2.14 -9.12
N ASP A 63 5.33 3.13 -9.94
CA ASP A 63 6.69 3.66 -10.05
C ASP A 63 7.07 4.59 -8.87
N GLY A 64 8.31 5.09 -8.91
CA GLY A 64 8.85 6.08 -7.98
C GLY A 64 7.92 7.29 -7.71
N ASP A 65 7.20 7.72 -8.74
CA ASP A 65 6.31 8.89 -8.80
C ASP A 65 4.83 8.55 -8.53
N ALA A 66 4.55 7.30 -8.15
CA ALA A 66 3.22 6.75 -7.86
C ALA A 66 2.29 6.63 -9.09
N HIS A 67 2.84 6.56 -10.31
CA HIS A 67 2.06 6.14 -11.47
C HIS A 67 1.92 4.62 -11.48
N THR A 68 0.69 4.15 -11.53
CA THR A 68 0.39 2.72 -11.56
C THR A 68 0.73 2.10 -12.91
N HIS A 69 1.22 0.86 -12.89
CA HIS A 69 1.49 0.06 -14.09
C HIS A 69 0.93 -1.37 -13.92
N PRO A 70 0.90 -2.18 -15.00
CA PRO A 70 0.59 -3.59 -14.86
C PRO A 70 1.49 -4.24 -13.79
N PRO A 71 0.93 -5.05 -12.88
CA PRO A 71 1.69 -5.55 -11.75
C PRO A 71 2.76 -6.54 -12.18
N ILE A 72 3.95 -6.40 -11.62
CA ILE A 72 5.05 -7.36 -11.78
C ILE A 72 5.09 -8.23 -10.54
N GLU A 73 4.99 -9.54 -10.72
CA GLU A 73 4.99 -10.47 -9.60
C GLU A 73 6.41 -10.71 -9.10
N LEU A 74 6.53 -10.76 -7.77
CA LEU A 74 7.76 -11.03 -7.06
C LEU A 74 7.50 -12.14 -6.05
N VAL A 75 8.48 -13.02 -5.82
CA VAL A 75 8.42 -14.00 -4.73
C VAL A 75 9.47 -13.67 -3.67
N VAL A 76 9.05 -13.60 -2.41
CA VAL A 76 9.98 -13.36 -1.29
C VAL A 76 10.89 -14.58 -1.10
N LEU A 77 12.19 -14.33 -1.17
CA LEU A 77 13.24 -15.33 -0.92
C LEU A 77 13.69 -15.33 0.54
N ASP A 78 13.87 -14.13 1.11
CA ASP A 78 14.42 -13.94 2.46
C ASP A 78 13.95 -12.61 3.07
N VAL A 79 13.87 -12.56 4.40
CA VAL A 79 13.46 -11.38 5.17
C VAL A 79 14.45 -11.14 6.29
N GLY A 80 15.15 -10.01 6.25
CA GLY A 80 16.18 -9.63 7.21
C GLY A 80 15.99 -8.21 7.72
N GLY A 81 15.47 -8.06 8.94
CA GLY A 81 15.18 -6.75 9.53
C GLY A 81 14.17 -5.97 8.69
N LYS A 82 14.57 -4.79 8.19
CA LYS A 82 13.74 -3.95 7.30
C LYS A 82 13.88 -4.30 5.81
N TYR A 83 14.74 -5.26 5.46
CA TYR A 83 15.03 -5.61 4.09
C TYR A 83 14.38 -6.93 3.70
N VAL A 84 13.84 -6.98 2.49
CA VAL A 84 13.26 -8.17 1.89
C VAL A 84 13.98 -8.44 0.58
N ARG A 85 14.46 -9.66 0.40
CA ARG A 85 14.99 -10.12 -0.89
C ARG A 85 13.89 -10.87 -1.61
N ALA A 86 13.61 -10.46 -2.84
CA ALA A 86 12.61 -11.09 -3.69
C ALA A 86 13.20 -11.41 -5.07
N SER A 87 12.58 -12.35 -5.78
CA SER A 87 12.90 -12.64 -7.18
C SER A 87 11.73 -12.25 -8.05
N VAL A 88 12.00 -11.71 -9.23
CA VAL A 88 10.98 -11.51 -10.27
C VAL A 88 10.44 -12.85 -10.73
N THR A 89 9.11 -12.94 -10.80
CA THR A 89 8.39 -14.08 -11.36
C THR A 89 7.55 -13.61 -12.53
N GLY A 90 7.75 -14.21 -13.71
CA GLY A 90 7.00 -13.86 -14.91
C GLY A 90 7.63 -12.75 -15.74
N ALA A 91 6.79 -11.94 -16.38
CA ALA A 91 7.20 -10.90 -17.32
C ALA A 91 7.22 -9.51 -16.65
N GLY A 92 8.18 -8.68 -17.04
CA GLY A 92 8.36 -7.34 -16.50
C GLY A 92 9.74 -7.17 -15.85
N THR A 93 10.09 -5.93 -15.59
CA THR A 93 11.32 -5.58 -14.88
C THR A 93 10.99 -4.46 -13.91
N PRO A 94 11.10 -4.70 -12.60
CA PRO A 94 10.98 -3.65 -11.59
C PRO A 94 12.07 -2.61 -11.79
N HIS A 95 11.86 -1.42 -11.25
CA HIS A 95 12.83 -0.34 -11.23
C HIS A 95 13.12 0.10 -9.80
N VAL A 96 14.30 0.67 -9.60
CA VAL A 96 14.65 1.26 -8.32
C VAL A 96 13.72 2.43 -8.05
N GLY A 97 13.12 2.43 -6.87
CA GLY A 97 12.08 3.36 -6.46
C GLY A 97 10.69 2.77 -6.51
N ASP A 98 10.41 1.66 -7.19
CA ASP A 98 9.03 1.20 -7.34
C ASP A 98 8.37 0.78 -6.02
N TYR A 99 7.05 0.89 -5.95
CA TYR A 99 6.22 0.51 -4.81
C TYR A 99 5.75 -0.93 -4.94
N VAL A 100 5.98 -1.69 -3.87
CA VAL A 100 5.67 -3.11 -3.81
C VAL A 100 4.75 -3.40 -2.64
N GLU A 101 3.74 -4.24 -2.84
CA GLU A 101 2.84 -4.67 -1.77
C GLU A 101 2.56 -6.17 -1.84
N ALA A 102 1.92 -6.72 -0.81
CA ALA A 102 1.47 -8.10 -0.82
C ALA A 102 0.46 -8.33 -1.96
N ALA A 103 0.65 -9.39 -2.75
CA ALA A 103 -0.35 -9.77 -3.73
C ALA A 103 -1.65 -10.19 -3.02
N PRO A 104 -2.83 -9.78 -3.51
CA PRO A 104 -4.09 -10.23 -2.93
C PRO A 104 -4.19 -11.76 -3.03
N PRO A 105 -4.82 -12.43 -2.05
CA PRO A 105 -5.02 -13.87 -2.13
C PRO A 105 -5.76 -14.21 -3.42
N ALA A 106 -5.29 -15.24 -4.12
CA ALA A 106 -5.93 -15.71 -5.34
C ALA A 106 -7.43 -15.93 -5.06
N PRO A 107 -8.33 -15.49 -5.96
CA PRO A 107 -9.75 -15.72 -5.78
C PRO A 107 -9.99 -17.22 -5.65
N VAL A 108 -10.49 -17.64 -4.49
CA VAL A 108 -10.92 -19.02 -4.27
C VAL A 108 -12.09 -19.25 -5.21
N LYS A 109 -11.88 -20.01 -6.28
CA LYS A 109 -12.97 -20.49 -7.13
C LYS A 109 -13.87 -21.36 -6.24
N LYS A 110 -15.05 -20.84 -5.92
CA LYS A 110 -16.14 -21.62 -5.33
C LYS A 110 -16.85 -22.42 -6.41
#